data_AF-A0A959Z0I0-F1
#
_entry.id   AF-A0A959Z0I0-F1
#
_cell.length_a   1.000
_cell.length_b   1.000
_cell.length_c   1.000
_cell.angle_alpha   90.00
_cell.angle_beta   90.00
_cell.angle_gamma   90.00
#
_symmetry.space_group_name_H-M   'P 1'
#
loop_
_entity.id
_entity.type
_entity.pdbx_description
1 polymer ?
#
loop_
_entity_poly.entity_id
_entity_poly.type
_entity_poly.pdbx_seq_one_letter_code
_entity_poly.pdbx_strand_id
1 'polypeptide(L)' 'MPQHEVKFSVPRRPLEKADIEFEVTADGERLGKLAVSKGAVVWFARNNTIGHRLSWEKFDELMQEYGRRAERR' A
#
# COMPACT_ATOMS: atom_id res chain seq x y z
N MET A 1 -19.99 14.58 -27.40
CA MET A 1 -19.27 13.31 -27.14
C MET A 1 -19.63 12.85 -25.74
N PRO A 2 -19.86 11.56 -25.47
CA PRO A 2 -20.18 11.12 -24.12
C PRO A 2 -18.93 11.24 -23.24
N GLN A 3 -19.07 11.85 -22.07
CA GLN A 3 -18.05 11.87 -21.03
C GLN A 3 -18.17 10.56 -20.26
N HIS A 4 -17.32 9.59 -20.58
CA HIS A 4 -17.32 8.29 -19.90
C HIS A 4 -16.47 8.37 -18.64
N GLU A 5 -17.04 8.03 -17.49
CA GLU A 5 -16.31 7.82 -16.23
C GLU A 5 -16.25 6.31 -15.97
N VAL A 6 -15.04 5.75 -15.98
CA VAL A 6 -14.80 4.32 -15.73
C VAL A 6 -14.13 4.18 -14.37
N LYS A 7 -14.82 3.53 -13.43
CA LYS A 7 -14.32 3.22 -12.08
C LYS A 7 -14.11 1.72 -11.96
N PHE A 8 -12.98 1.30 -11.41
CA PHE A 8 -12.74 -0.10 -11.08
C PHE A 8 -12.77 -0.28 -9.56
N SER A 9 -13.33 -1.39 -9.11
CA SER A 9 -13.22 -1.86 -7.74
C SER A 9 -12.70 -3.28 -7.78
N VAL A 10 -11.70 -3.58 -6.95
CA VAL A 10 -11.25 -4.96 -6.78
C VAL A 10 -12.21 -5.61 -5.79
N PRO A 11 -12.96 -6.67 -6.18
CA PRO A 11 -13.84 -7.36 -5.25
C PRO A 11 -13.07 -7.82 -4.01
N ARG A 12 -13.69 -7.75 -2.84
CA ARG A 12 -13.08 -8.23 -1.59
C ARG A 12 -12.75 -9.70 -1.74
N ARG A 13 -11.46 -10.02 -1.79
CA ARG A 13 -10.95 -11.38 -1.85
C ARG A 13 -9.88 -11.56 -0.77
N PRO A 14 -9.80 -12.73 -0.11
CA PRO A 14 -8.69 -13.01 0.77
C PRO A 14 -7.39 -12.98 -0.04
N LEU A 15 -6.38 -12.30 0.49
CA LEU A 15 -5.02 -12.44 -0.01
C LEU A 15 -4.47 -13.75 0.57
N GLU A 16 -4.23 -14.73 -0.29
CA GLU A 16 -3.66 -16.02 0.12
C GLU A 16 -2.14 -16.04 -0.09
N LYS A 17 -1.71 -16.21 -1.34
CA LYS A 17 -0.29 -16.29 -1.73
C LYS A 17 0.24 -15.08 -2.49
N ALA A 18 -0.65 -14.20 -2.95
CA ALA A 18 -0.29 -13.07 -3.79
C ALA A 18 -0.27 -11.81 -2.94
N ASP A 19 0.87 -11.11 -2.98
CA ASP A 19 0.98 -9.76 -2.45
C ASP A 19 0.27 -8.80 -3.42
N ILE A 20 -0.53 -7.87 -2.89
CA ILE A 20 -0.92 -6.70 -3.68
C ILE A 20 0.26 -5.74 -3.63
N GLU A 21 0.75 -5.36 -4.79
CA GLU A 21 1.90 -4.47 -4.91
C GLU A 21 1.45 -3.10 -5.40
N PHE A 22 1.87 -2.06 -4.69
CA PHE A 22 1.63 -0.66 -5.04
C PHE A 22 2.97 0.00 -5.32
N GLU A 23 3.16 0.54 -6.52
CA GLU A 23 4.24 1.47 -6.79
C GLU A 23 3.82 2.86 -6.31
N VAL A 24 4.61 3.43 -5.41
CA VAL A 24 4.35 4.76 -4.84
C VAL A 24 5.35 5.74 -5.44
N THR A 25 4.83 6.78 -6.08
CA THR A 25 5.60 7.86 -6.68
C THR A 25 5.26 9.19 -6.01
N ALA A 26 6.23 10.08 -5.93
CA ALA A 26 6.04 11.47 -5.53
C ALA A 26 6.84 12.35 -6.47
N ASP A 27 6.25 13.45 -6.94
CA ASP A 27 6.89 14.41 -7.85
C ASP A 27 7.51 13.77 -9.10
N GLY A 28 6.87 12.72 -9.62
CA GLY A 28 7.34 11.98 -10.80
C GLY A 28 8.45 10.95 -10.52
N GLU A 29 8.93 10.86 -9.28
CA GLU A 29 9.95 9.89 -8.88
C GLU A 29 9.37 8.75 -8.05
N ARG A 30 9.87 7.52 -8.24
CA ARG A 30 9.48 6.37 -7.43
C ARG A 30 10.07 6.48 -6.02
N LEU A 31 9.22 6.57 -5.01
CA LEU A 31 9.61 6.45 -3.60
C LEU A 31 9.91 4.99 -3.24
N GLY A 32 9.09 4.07 -3.75
CA GLY A 32 9.26 2.65 -3.50
C GLY A 32 8.06 1.83 -3.93
N LYS A 33 8.06 0.57 -3.49
CA LYS A 33 7.00 -0.40 -3.76
C LYS A 33 6.51 -0.97 -2.42
N LEU A 34 5.21 -0.88 -2.18
CA LEU A 34 4.55 -1.46 -1.02
C LEU A 34 3.92 -2.79 -1.43
N ALA A 35 4.37 -3.89 -0.84
CA ALA A 35 3.74 -5.19 -0.96
C ALA A 35 2.86 -5.44 0.28
N VAL A 36 1.60 -5.79 0.04
CA VAL A 36 0.60 -6.07 1.07
C VAL A 36 0.18 -7.52 0.98
N SER A 37 0.44 -8.28 2.03
CA SER A 37 0.16 -9.71 2.13
C SER A 37 -0.83 -10.00 3.27
N LYS A 38 -1.24 -11.26 3.44
CA LYS A 38 -2.03 -11.67 4.61
C LYS A 38 -1.30 -11.43 5.93
N GLY A 39 0.02 -11.60 5.97
CA GLY A 39 0.77 -11.64 7.22
C GLY A 39 1.58 -10.40 7.55
N ALA A 40 1.76 -9.50 6.59
CA ALA A 40 2.65 -8.35 6.73
C ALA A 40 2.48 -7.33 5.60
N VAL A 41 2.95 -6.13 5.87
CA VAL A 41 3.34 -5.16 4.84
C VAL A 41 4.84 -5.18 4.65
N VAL A 42 5.30 -5.03 3.41
CA VAL A 42 6.72 -4.94 3.07
C VAL A 42 6.96 -3.71 2.20
N TRP A 43 7.90 -2.87 2.62
CA TRP A 43 8.29 -1.68 1.87
C TRP A 43 9.66 -1.86 1.21
N PHE A 44 9.69 -1.78 -0.11
CA PHE A 44 10.91 -1.75 -0.91
C PHE A 44 11.20 -0.32 -1.30
N ALA A 45 12.17 0.32 -0.64
CA ALA A 45 12.58 1.68 -0.98
C ALA A 45 13.15 1.76 -2.41
N ARG A 46 13.18 2.97 -2.97
CA ARG A 46 13.78 3.23 -4.29
C ARG A 46 15.15 2.55 -4.40
N ASN A 47 15.29 1.72 -5.43
CA ASN A 47 16.52 1.01 -5.78
C ASN A 47 16.98 -0.05 -4.77
N ASN A 48 16.13 -0.46 -3.82
CA ASN A 48 16.45 -1.54 -2.90
C ASN A 48 15.67 -2.80 -3.26
N THR A 49 16.38 -3.93 -3.36
CA THR A 49 15.80 -5.25 -3.60
C THR A 49 15.35 -5.90 -2.28
N ILE A 50 15.92 -5.47 -1.14
CA ILE A 50 15.57 -5.96 0.18
C ILE A 50 14.52 -5.02 0.80
N GLY A 51 13.35 -5.57 1.09
CA GLY A 51 12.24 -4.82 1.69
C GLY A 51 12.25 -4.85 3.21
N HIS A 52 11.75 -3.79 3.83
CA HIS A 52 11.49 -3.72 5.26
C HIS A 52 10.10 -4.27 5.56
N ARG A 53 10.02 -5.30 6.42
CA ARG A 53 8.79 -5.98 6.77
C ARG A 53 8.25 -5.49 8.11
N LEU A 54 6.95 -5.25 8.18
CA LEU A 54 6.21 -5.03 9.43
C LEU A 54 5.04 -6.01 9.53
N SER A 55 4.79 -6.53 10.74
CA SER A 55 3.53 -7.20 11.02
C SER A 55 2.38 -6.18 11.00
N TRP A 56 1.14 -6.68 10.89
CA TRP A 56 -0.03 -5.80 10.90
C TRP A 56 -0.19 -5.05 12.22
N GLU A 57 0.13 -5.69 13.35
CA GLU A 57 0.08 -5.07 14.68
C GLU A 57 1.09 -3.93 14.79
N LYS A 58 2.33 -4.14 14.31
CA LYS A 58 3.33 -3.07 14.35
C LYS A 58 3.01 -1.94 13.39
N PHE A 59 2.43 -2.26 12.24
CA PHE A 59 1.95 -1.26 11.30
C PHE A 59 0.83 -0.39 11.92
N ASP A 60 -0.14 -1.01 12.61
CA ASP A 60 -1.20 -0.30 13.32
C ASP A 60 -0.64 0.64 14.40
N GLU A 61 0.29 0.15 15.23
CA GLU A 61 0.97 0.96 16.25
C GLU A 61 1.63 2.20 15.63
N LEU A 62 2.40 2.03 14.55
CA LEU A 62 3.08 3.14 13.88
C LEU A 62 2.09 4.13 13.24
N MET A 63 0.99 3.64 12.67
CA MET A 63 -0.04 4.51 12.10
C MET A 63 -0.76 5.33 13.18
N GLN A 64 -0.97 4.78 14.38
CA GLN A 64 -1.53 5.51 15.51
C GLN A 64 -0.53 6.51 16.11
N GLU A 65 0.76 6.18 16.13
CA GLU A 65 1.82 7.01 16.70
C GLU A 65 2.22 8.19 15.78
N TYR A 66 2.45 7.91 14.49
CA TYR A 66 3.00 8.89 13.54
C TYR A 66 1.97 9.41 12.52
N GLY A 67 0.86 8.69 12.35
CA GLY A 67 -0.17 9.06 11.38
C GLY A 67 -0.91 10.33 11.79
N ARG A 68 -1.19 11.20 10.81
CA ARG A 68 -2.06 12.36 11.00
C ARG A 68 -3.49 12.01 10.60
N ARG A 69 -4.47 12.56 11.31
CA ARG A 69 -5.89 12.42 10.94
C ARG A 69 -6.12 13.02 9.55
N ALA A 70 -6.57 12.19 8.61
CA ALA A 70 -6.76 12.58 7.22
C ALA A 70 -8.23 12.70 6.82
N GLU A 71 -9.09 11.74 7.20
CA GLU A 71 -10.49 11.70 6.74
C GLU A 71 -11.39 10.98 7.76
N ARG A 72 -12.69 11.33 7.78
CA ARG A 72 -13.72 10.64 8.57
C ARG A 72 -14.47 9.71 7.63
N ARG A 73 -14.32 8.39 7.81
CA ARG A 73 -15.03 7.36 7.05
C ARG A 73 -16.25 6.84 7.81
#